data_AF-A0A6A6F0A6-F1
#
_entry.id   AF-A0A6A6F0A6-F1
#
_cell.length_a   1.000
_cell.length_b   1.000
_cell.length_c   1.000
_cell.angle_alpha   90.00
_cell.angle_beta   90.00
_cell.angle_gamma   90.00
#
_symmetry.space_group_name_H-M   'P 1'
#
loop_
_entity.id
_entity.type
_entity.pdbx_description
1 polymer ?
#
loop_
_entity_poly.entity_id
_entity_poly.type
_entity_poly.pdbx_seq_one_letter_code
_entity_poly.pdbx_strand_id
1 'polypeptide(L)'
;MSADAVKDGPPPPRRTASNDATHESIVTKKDGNWKGFVAGVFSGITKLVVGHPFDTIKVRLQTSTHDQFKGPMDALTQTLRREGINGIYKGATPPLVGWMCMDSLMLGSLTLYRRLLDEHVFRPYFVKQALSSQRKIDLGQTKLPAVGHGIAGMAAGWTVSLIAAPVEHIKARLQVQYQAVKSQRQYAGPIDCAKKIYGGHGVRGLYHGLLATMIFRTCFFFWWSTYDAFTRQFEKRTSMSTPAINFWAGGLSAQIFWIFSYPSDVVKQRIMTDPLGEGRKFPRWRDAAAAIYRESGFRGYWRGFVPCFLRAFPANAMALVVFEGVMRTLNQPA
;
A
#
# COMPACT_ATOMS: atom_id res chain seq x y z
N MET A 1 -40.40 -53.55 -59.05
CA MET A 1 -40.46 -52.35 -59.93
C MET A 1 -40.05 -51.15 -59.09
N SER A 2 -39.06 -50.41 -59.61
CA SER A 2 -38.52 -49.10 -59.21
C SER A 2 -38.08 -48.94 -57.75
N ALA A 3 -36.77 -48.91 -57.45
CA ALA A 3 -35.78 -47.89 -57.80
C ALA A 3 -36.14 -46.51 -57.24
N ASP A 4 -35.45 -46.09 -56.17
CA ASP A 4 -34.69 -44.85 -56.21
C ASP A 4 -33.52 -44.92 -55.23
N ALA A 5 -32.38 -44.47 -55.75
CA ALA A 5 -31.09 -44.47 -55.10
C ALA A 5 -30.65 -43.02 -54.84
N VAL A 6 -29.63 -42.89 -54.01
CA VAL A 6 -28.68 -41.76 -53.95
C VAL A 6 -29.14 -40.53 -53.14
N LYS A 7 -28.54 -40.28 -51.96
CA LYS A 7 -27.29 -39.50 -51.78
C LYS A 7 -26.99 -39.30 -50.29
N ASP A 8 -25.84 -39.82 -49.84
CA ASP A 8 -25.22 -39.49 -48.56
C ASP A 8 -24.86 -37.99 -48.50
N GLY A 9 -25.51 -37.27 -47.59
CA GLY A 9 -25.10 -35.92 -47.18
C GLY A 9 -24.03 -36.00 -46.07
N PRO A 10 -23.13 -35.02 -45.97
CA PRO A 10 -22.08 -35.02 -44.95
C PRO A 10 -22.70 -34.98 -43.55
N PRO A 11 -22.08 -35.66 -42.54
CA PRO A 11 -22.62 -35.70 -41.19
C PRO A 11 -22.71 -34.28 -40.61
N PRO A 12 -23.75 -34.00 -39.80
CA PRO A 12 -23.91 -32.68 -39.18
C PRO A 12 -22.68 -32.35 -38.34
N PRO A 13 -22.28 -31.07 -38.24
CA PRO A 13 -21.10 -30.69 -37.47
C PRO A 13 -21.27 -31.17 -36.04
N ARG A 14 -20.33 -32.02 -35.60
CA ARG A 14 -20.15 -32.43 -34.21
C ARG A 14 -20.21 -31.15 -33.36
N ARG A 15 -21.25 -30.99 -32.55
CA ARG A 15 -21.24 -30.06 -31.43
C ARG A 15 -20.02 -30.43 -30.58
N THR A 16 -18.93 -29.69 -30.73
CA THR A 16 -17.90 -29.65 -29.70
C THR A 16 -18.59 -29.10 -28.47
N ALA A 17 -18.83 -29.97 -27.48
CA ALA A 17 -19.20 -29.57 -26.15
C ALA A 17 -18.18 -28.50 -25.72
N SER A 18 -18.63 -27.25 -25.68
CA SER A 18 -17.88 -26.19 -25.03
C SER A 18 -17.74 -26.62 -23.57
N ASN A 19 -16.49 -26.72 -23.11
CA ASN A 19 -16.15 -26.92 -21.72
C ASN A 19 -16.68 -25.71 -20.90
N ASP A 20 -17.94 -25.77 -20.50
CA ASP A 20 -18.58 -24.86 -19.53
C ASP A 20 -18.24 -25.27 -18.09
N ALA A 21 -16.94 -25.51 -17.82
CA ALA A 21 -16.47 -25.91 -16.50
C ALA A 21 -15.08 -25.33 -16.20
N THR A 22 -14.99 -24.00 -16.09
CA THR A 22 -13.94 -23.19 -15.44
C THR A 22 -14.39 -21.73 -15.52
N HIS A 23 -14.83 -20.99 -14.51
CA HIS A 23 -14.66 -21.02 -13.07
C HIS A 23 -15.94 -20.43 -12.43
N GLU A 24 -16.76 -21.26 -11.80
CA GLU A 24 -17.73 -20.80 -10.81
C GLU A 24 -17.10 -21.00 -9.42
N SER A 25 -16.86 -19.91 -8.70
CA SER A 25 -17.00 -19.82 -7.23
C SER A 25 -16.53 -18.45 -6.70
N ILE A 26 -17.40 -17.44 -6.83
CA ILE A 26 -17.72 -16.61 -5.66
C ILE A 26 -18.95 -17.25 -5.01
N VAL A 27 -18.79 -18.53 -4.65
CA VAL A 27 -19.55 -19.15 -3.59
C VAL A 27 -18.68 -18.94 -2.37
N THR A 28 -19.26 -18.38 -1.31
CA THR A 28 -18.83 -18.55 0.06
C THR A 28 -18.70 -20.05 0.36
N LYS A 29 -17.63 -20.67 -0.13
CA LYS A 29 -17.22 -22.00 0.29
C LYS A 29 -16.56 -21.80 1.64
N LYS A 30 -17.22 -22.29 2.69
CA LYS A 30 -16.78 -22.23 4.09
C LYS A 30 -15.61 -23.20 4.35
N ASP A 31 -14.71 -23.36 3.38
CA ASP A 31 -13.56 -24.24 3.44
C ASP A 31 -12.30 -23.40 3.19
N GLY A 32 -11.56 -23.07 4.25
CA GLY A 32 -10.17 -22.58 4.14
C GLY A 32 -9.90 -21.08 4.36
N ASN A 33 -10.76 -20.32 5.04
CA ASN A 33 -10.49 -18.90 5.36
C ASN A 33 -9.19 -18.71 6.18
N TRP A 34 -8.77 -19.74 6.93
CA TRP A 34 -7.54 -19.71 7.72
C TRP A 34 -6.26 -19.78 6.87
N LYS A 35 -6.26 -20.47 5.72
CA LYS A 35 -5.07 -20.61 4.86
C LYS A 35 -4.67 -19.26 4.25
N GLY A 36 -5.65 -18.53 3.73
CA GLY A 36 -5.47 -17.17 3.23
C GLY A 36 -5.04 -16.18 4.32
N PHE A 37 -5.58 -16.32 5.53
CA PHE A 37 -5.15 -15.56 6.70
C PHE A 37 -3.68 -15.83 7.05
N VAL A 38 -3.28 -17.10 7.15
CA VAL A 38 -1.89 -17.50 7.44
C VAL A 38 -0.94 -17.00 6.35
N ALA A 39 -1.26 -17.21 5.08
CA ALA A 39 -0.47 -16.67 3.96
C ALA A 39 -0.34 -15.14 4.02
N GLY A 40 -1.41 -14.43 4.40
CA GLY A 40 -1.40 -12.99 4.63
C GLY A 40 -0.46 -12.56 5.76
N VAL A 41 -0.44 -13.29 6.88
CA VAL A 41 0.48 -13.04 8.00
C VAL A 41 1.94 -13.23 7.58
N PHE A 42 2.27 -14.34 6.91
CA PHE A 42 3.63 -14.59 6.40
C PHE A 42 4.06 -13.55 5.34
N SER A 43 3.14 -13.11 4.49
CA SER A 43 3.37 -12.00 3.56
C SER A 43 3.73 -10.71 4.29
N GLY A 44 2.99 -10.36 5.35
CA GLY A 44 3.26 -9.18 6.19
C GLY A 44 4.60 -9.25 6.91
N ILE A 45 4.95 -10.41 7.47
CA ILE A 45 6.26 -10.65 8.09
C ILE A 45 7.38 -10.48 7.04
N THR A 46 7.17 -10.97 5.82
CA THR A 46 8.17 -10.84 4.74
C THR A 46 8.38 -9.38 4.34
N LYS A 47 7.31 -8.58 4.24
CA LYS A 47 7.43 -7.12 4.00
C LYS A 47 8.30 -6.46 5.05
N LEU A 48 8.15 -6.84 6.32
CA LEU A 48 9.01 -6.36 7.38
C LEU A 48 10.44 -6.85 7.18
N VAL A 49 10.68 -8.16 6.98
CA VAL A 49 12.04 -8.70 6.87
C VAL A 49 12.82 -8.04 5.72
N VAL A 50 12.16 -7.77 4.60
CA VAL A 50 12.78 -7.16 3.42
C VAL A 50 12.84 -5.63 3.51
N GLY A 51 11.80 -5.01 4.08
CA GLY A 51 11.69 -3.55 4.16
C GLY A 51 12.43 -2.93 5.35
N HIS A 52 12.53 -3.64 6.47
CA HIS A 52 13.10 -3.14 7.70
C HIS A 52 14.58 -2.75 7.61
N PRO A 53 15.44 -3.45 6.84
CA PRO A 53 16.81 -2.97 6.58
C PRO A 53 16.84 -1.56 5.96
N PHE A 54 15.97 -1.30 4.98
CA PHE A 54 15.86 0.03 4.38
C PHE A 54 15.33 1.07 5.37
N ASP A 55 14.37 0.69 6.22
CA ASP A 55 13.86 1.57 7.27
C ASP A 55 14.94 1.88 8.31
N THR A 56 15.73 0.89 8.73
CA THR A 56 16.83 1.06 9.67
C THR A 56 17.93 1.96 9.10
N ILE A 57 18.33 1.75 7.83
CA ILE A 57 19.30 2.61 7.14
C ILE A 57 18.74 4.04 6.99
N LYS A 58 17.48 4.18 6.56
CA LYS A 58 16.82 5.48 6.43
C LYS A 58 16.81 6.23 7.76
N VAL A 59 16.41 5.55 8.84
CA VAL A 59 16.41 6.15 10.18
C VAL A 59 17.83 6.52 10.59
N ARG A 60 18.81 5.62 10.47
CA ARG A 60 20.22 5.92 10.84
C ARG A 60 20.81 7.10 10.06
N LEU A 61 20.52 7.21 8.77
CA LEU A 61 20.93 8.36 7.95
C LEU A 61 20.22 9.65 8.35
N GLN A 62 18.93 9.57 8.68
CA GLN A 62 18.12 10.72 9.09
C GLN A 62 18.44 11.18 10.51
N THR A 63 18.87 10.25 11.36
CA THR A 63 19.24 10.54 12.74
C THR A 63 20.67 11.05 12.82
N SER A 64 21.63 10.49 12.07
CA SER A 64 23.04 10.77 12.32
C SER A 64 23.50 12.16 11.90
N THR A 65 24.47 12.73 12.62
CA THR A 65 25.12 13.98 12.23
C THR A 65 25.80 13.79 10.87
N HIS A 66 25.86 14.87 10.07
CA HIS A 66 26.30 14.84 8.66
C HIS A 66 27.70 14.21 8.44
N ASP A 67 28.53 14.09 9.49
CA ASP A 67 29.88 13.52 9.45
C ASP A 67 29.96 12.02 9.80
N GLN A 68 28.89 11.40 10.28
CA GLN A 68 28.93 9.99 10.74
C GLN A 68 28.69 8.96 9.63
N PHE A 69 27.90 9.30 8.62
CA PHE A 69 27.64 8.43 7.47
C PHE A 69 27.74 9.21 6.16
N LYS A 70 28.66 8.80 5.28
CA LYS A 70 28.88 9.43 3.97
C LYS A 70 27.77 9.11 2.96
N GLY A 71 26.93 8.12 3.26
CA GLY A 71 25.78 7.75 2.45
C GLY A 71 25.11 6.44 2.90
N PRO A 72 24.08 5.98 2.18
CA PRO A 72 23.29 4.81 2.58
C PRO A 72 24.07 3.50 2.65
N MET A 73 25.03 3.31 1.73
CA MET A 73 25.88 2.12 1.70
C MET A 73 26.92 2.13 2.83
N ASP A 74 27.40 3.31 3.22
CA ASP A 74 28.30 3.48 4.35
C ASP A 74 27.57 3.22 5.68
N ALA A 75 26.34 3.74 5.82
CA ALA A 75 25.48 3.45 6.97
C ALA A 75 25.16 1.96 7.11
N LEU A 76 24.85 1.28 6.00
CA LEU A 76 24.62 -0.16 5.98
C LEU A 76 25.88 -0.94 6.38
N THR A 77 27.02 -0.62 5.77
CA THR A 77 28.29 -1.33 6.01
C THR A 77 28.76 -1.15 7.45
N GLN A 78 28.68 0.05 8.00
CA GLN A 78 29.02 0.32 9.39
C GLN A 78 28.06 -0.37 10.36
N THR A 79 26.76 -0.42 10.05
CA THR A 79 25.77 -1.12 10.87
C THR A 79 26.04 -2.63 10.90
N LEU A 80 26.32 -3.24 9.74
CA LEU A 80 26.70 -4.65 9.64
C LEU A 80 27.99 -4.95 10.40
N ARG A 81 29.02 -4.11 10.25
CA ARG A 81 30.32 -4.32 10.91
C ARG A 81 30.28 -4.14 12.42
N ARG A 82 29.46 -3.21 12.93
CA ARG A 82 29.44 -2.86 14.37
C ARG A 82 28.41 -3.63 15.18
N GLU A 83 27.25 -3.93 14.60
CA GLU A 83 26.11 -4.51 15.32
C GLU A 83 25.63 -5.83 14.72
N GLY A 84 26.21 -6.26 13.59
CA GLY A 84 25.80 -7.46 12.89
C GLY A 84 24.37 -7.40 12.34
N ILE A 85 23.84 -8.55 11.97
CA ILE A 85 22.46 -8.71 11.45
C ILE A 85 21.42 -8.28 12.51
N ASN A 86 21.71 -8.50 13.78
CA ASN A 86 20.85 -8.10 14.89
C ASN A 86 20.68 -6.58 14.99
N GLY A 87 21.67 -5.79 14.55
CA GLY A 87 21.59 -4.33 14.47
C GLY A 87 20.66 -3.80 13.36
N ILE A 88 20.45 -4.60 12.31
CA ILE A 88 19.55 -4.27 11.20
C ILE A 88 18.09 -4.47 11.60
N TYR A 89 17.81 -5.51 12.38
CA TYR A 89 16.45 -5.92 12.80
C TYR A 89 16.05 -5.46 14.20
N LYS A 90 16.87 -4.62 14.84
CA LYS A 90 16.63 -4.16 16.20
C LYS A 90 15.37 -3.28 16.27
N GLY A 91 14.37 -3.74 17.01
CA GLY A 91 13.13 -2.99 17.27
C GLY A 91 12.04 -3.17 16.21
N ALA A 92 12.10 -4.23 15.39
CA ALA A 92 11.13 -4.47 14.32
C ALA A 92 9.70 -4.84 14.81
N THR A 93 9.55 -5.35 16.03
CA THR A 93 8.29 -5.95 16.53
C THR A 93 7.17 -4.94 16.82
N PRO A 94 7.38 -3.86 17.62
CA PRO A 94 6.32 -2.90 17.89
C PRO A 94 5.81 -2.16 16.62
N PRO A 95 6.67 -1.79 15.64
CA PRO A 95 6.23 -1.26 14.36
C PRO A 95 5.39 -2.24 13.53
N LEU A 96 5.69 -3.55 13.58
CA LEU A 96 5.00 -4.56 12.78
C LEU A 96 3.53 -4.69 13.14
N VAL A 97 3.19 -4.79 14.43
CA VAL A 97 1.79 -4.91 14.88
C VAL A 97 0.98 -3.68 14.46
N GLY A 98 1.56 -2.49 14.61
CA GLY A 98 0.92 -1.25 14.17
C GLY A 98 0.66 -1.22 12.66
N TRP A 99 1.61 -1.69 11.85
CA TRP A 99 1.46 -1.79 10.40
C TRP A 99 0.40 -2.81 10.00
N MET A 100 0.35 -3.98 10.65
CA MET A 100 -0.66 -5.00 10.37
C MET A 100 -2.09 -4.49 10.64
N CYS A 101 -2.31 -3.78 11.73
CA CYS A 101 -3.61 -3.20 12.05
C CYS A 101 -4.02 -2.14 11.01
N MET A 102 -3.10 -1.28 10.59
CA MET A 102 -3.36 -0.26 9.58
C MET A 102 -3.65 -0.86 8.20
N ASP A 103 -2.84 -1.84 7.77
CA ASP A 103 -3.01 -2.50 6.48
C ASP A 103 -4.32 -3.28 6.44
N SER A 104 -4.70 -3.94 7.54
CA SER A 104 -5.98 -4.65 7.65
C SER A 104 -7.17 -3.69 7.55
N LEU A 105 -7.12 -2.56 8.27
CA LEU A 105 -8.15 -1.52 8.18
C LEU A 105 -8.23 -0.93 6.77
N MET A 106 -7.08 -0.68 6.14
CA MET A 106 -7.02 -0.15 4.78
C MET A 106 -7.65 -1.12 3.77
N LEU A 107 -7.30 -2.41 3.78
CA LEU A 107 -7.87 -3.39 2.85
C LEU A 107 -9.35 -3.69 3.11
N GLY A 108 -9.74 -3.74 4.38
CA GLY A 108 -11.15 -3.91 4.78
C GLY A 108 -12.01 -2.75 4.30
N SER A 109 -11.60 -1.51 4.59
CA SER A 109 -12.29 -0.30 4.14
C SER A 109 -12.28 -0.16 2.62
N LEU A 110 -11.19 -0.50 1.94
CA LEU A 110 -11.11 -0.51 0.47
C LEU A 110 -12.14 -1.46 -0.15
N THR A 111 -12.27 -2.67 0.38
CA THR A 111 -13.26 -3.65 -0.10
C THR A 111 -14.67 -3.12 0.07
N LEU A 112 -14.97 -2.54 1.23
CA LEU A 112 -16.25 -1.90 1.50
C LEU A 112 -16.53 -0.74 0.53
N TYR A 113 -15.60 0.19 0.34
CA TYR A 113 -15.79 1.33 -0.55
C TYR A 113 -15.91 0.94 -2.01
N ARG A 114 -15.17 -0.08 -2.48
CA ARG A 114 -15.35 -0.63 -3.84
C ARG A 114 -16.76 -1.16 -4.03
N ARG A 115 -17.26 -1.94 -3.06
CA ARG A 115 -18.62 -2.48 -3.09
C ARG A 115 -19.68 -1.37 -3.09
N LEU A 116 -19.55 -0.39 -2.19
CA LEU A 116 -20.48 0.72 -2.11
C LEU A 116 -20.51 1.56 -3.40
N LEU A 117 -19.34 1.86 -3.97
CA LEU A 117 -19.25 2.60 -5.24
C LEU A 117 -19.82 1.79 -6.41
N ASP A 118 -19.58 0.49 -6.45
CA ASP A 118 -20.16 -0.39 -7.48
C ASP A 118 -21.69 -0.40 -7.38
N GLU A 119 -22.24 -0.64 -6.19
CA GLU A 119 -23.67 -0.76 -5.95
C GLU A 119 -24.43 0.57 -6.14
N HIS A 120 -23.91 1.68 -5.63
CA HIS A 120 -24.67 2.94 -5.53
C HIS A 120 -24.32 3.98 -6.59
N VAL A 121 -23.13 3.93 -7.19
CA VAL A 121 -22.67 4.97 -8.13
C VAL A 121 -22.56 4.41 -9.54
N PHE A 122 -21.76 3.36 -9.72
CA PHE A 122 -21.40 2.90 -11.06
C PHE A 122 -22.48 1.99 -11.69
N ARG A 123 -23.05 1.02 -10.96
CA ARG A 123 -24.15 0.20 -11.50
C ARG A 123 -25.36 1.05 -11.93
N PRO A 124 -25.89 1.98 -11.12
CA PRO A 124 -27.02 2.81 -11.55
C PRO A 124 -26.67 3.69 -12.74
N TYR A 125 -25.43 4.23 -12.80
CA TYR A 125 -24.95 5.01 -13.93
C TYR A 125 -24.87 4.18 -15.21
N PHE A 126 -24.28 2.98 -15.17
CA PHE A 126 -24.16 2.10 -16.33
C PHE A 126 -25.53 1.58 -16.80
N VAL A 127 -26.44 1.27 -15.89
CA VAL A 127 -27.82 0.87 -16.23
C VAL A 127 -28.55 2.01 -16.93
N LYS A 128 -28.47 3.24 -16.39
CA LYS A 128 -29.08 4.41 -17.01
C LYS A 128 -28.49 4.71 -18.38
N GLN A 129 -27.18 4.54 -18.55
CA GLN A 129 -26.51 4.70 -19.85
C GLN A 129 -26.87 3.60 -20.85
N ALA A 130 -26.97 2.35 -20.40
CA ALA A 130 -27.41 1.22 -21.24
C ALA A 130 -28.82 1.45 -21.78
N LEU A 131 -29.73 1.86 -20.89
CA LEU A 131 -31.12 2.19 -21.23
C LEU A 131 -31.19 3.35 -22.21
N SER A 132 -30.38 4.39 -22.01
CA SER A 132 -30.33 5.56 -22.91
C SER A 132 -29.69 5.28 -24.27
N SER A 133 -28.88 4.23 -24.41
CA SER A 133 -28.08 3.96 -25.61
C SER A 133 -28.56 2.72 -26.38
N GLN A 134 -29.67 2.09 -25.98
CA GLN A 134 -30.22 0.83 -26.53
C GLN A 134 -29.18 -0.29 -26.70
N ARG A 135 -28.08 -0.24 -25.93
CA ARG A 135 -26.98 -1.21 -26.01
C ARG A 135 -27.25 -2.30 -24.98
N LYS A 136 -27.26 -3.57 -25.39
CA LYS A 136 -27.25 -4.70 -24.44
C LYS A 136 -25.93 -4.65 -23.67
N ILE A 137 -25.96 -4.13 -22.45
CA ILE A 137 -24.85 -4.20 -21.51
C ILE A 137 -25.09 -5.42 -20.62
N ASP A 138 -24.13 -6.33 -20.59
CA ASP A 138 -24.13 -7.45 -19.66
C ASP A 138 -23.74 -6.95 -18.25
N LEU A 139 -24.74 -6.69 -17.40
CA LEU A 139 -24.55 -6.22 -16.03
C LEU A 139 -23.77 -7.22 -15.15
N GLY A 140 -23.69 -8.50 -15.57
CA GLY A 140 -22.91 -9.52 -14.86
C GLY A 140 -21.39 -9.33 -14.99
N GLN A 141 -20.93 -8.58 -16.00
CA GLN A 141 -19.51 -8.43 -16.33
C GLN A 141 -18.92 -7.03 -16.12
N THR A 142 -19.72 -6.03 -15.70
CA THR A 142 -19.20 -4.67 -15.47
C THR A 142 -18.33 -4.62 -14.22
N LYS A 143 -17.02 -4.86 -14.37
CA LYS A 143 -16.01 -4.60 -13.34
C LYS A 143 -15.93 -3.09 -13.06
N LEU A 144 -15.94 -2.69 -11.79
CA LEU A 144 -15.76 -1.30 -11.33
C LEU A 144 -14.63 -0.60 -12.11
N PRO A 145 -14.81 0.58 -12.71
CA PRO A 145 -13.76 1.21 -13.52
C PRO A 145 -12.54 1.60 -12.66
N ALA A 146 -11.38 1.76 -13.30
CA ALA A 146 -10.13 2.14 -12.62
C ALA A 146 -10.28 3.39 -11.75
N VAL A 147 -11.04 4.39 -12.21
CA VAL A 147 -11.37 5.60 -11.42
C VAL A 147 -12.16 5.26 -10.15
N GLY A 148 -13.09 4.31 -10.22
CA GLY A 148 -13.81 3.80 -9.06
C GLY A 148 -12.89 3.10 -8.06
N HIS A 149 -11.92 2.31 -8.54
CA HIS A 149 -10.87 1.75 -7.71
C HIS A 149 -10.00 2.84 -7.05
N GLY A 150 -9.71 3.92 -7.77
CA GLY A 150 -9.01 5.10 -7.23
C GLY A 150 -9.79 5.81 -6.13
N ILE A 151 -11.07 6.11 -6.33
CA ILE A 151 -11.92 6.78 -5.33
C ILE A 151 -12.04 5.91 -4.07
N ALA A 152 -12.26 4.61 -4.22
CA ALA A 152 -12.26 3.68 -3.10
C ALA A 152 -10.91 3.68 -2.37
N GLY A 153 -9.81 3.74 -3.12
CA GLY A 153 -8.45 3.87 -2.59
C GLY A 153 -8.24 5.13 -1.76
N MET A 154 -8.71 6.27 -2.24
CA MET A 154 -8.67 7.55 -1.53
C MET A 154 -9.47 7.49 -0.23
N ALA A 155 -10.71 7.00 -0.27
CA ALA A 155 -11.57 6.87 0.91
C ALA A 155 -10.97 5.92 1.95
N ALA A 156 -10.43 4.76 1.53
CA ALA A 156 -9.71 3.84 2.40
C ALA A 156 -8.47 4.50 3.03
N GLY A 157 -7.74 5.30 2.24
CA GLY A 157 -6.62 6.11 2.68
C GLY A 157 -6.98 7.11 3.79
N TRP A 158 -8.14 7.75 3.69
CA TRP A 158 -8.64 8.65 4.74
C TRP A 158 -9.05 7.91 6.00
N THR A 159 -9.74 6.78 5.87
CA THR A 159 -10.14 5.95 7.02
C THR A 159 -8.93 5.45 7.81
N VAL A 160 -7.91 4.93 7.12
CA VAL A 160 -6.68 4.50 7.80
C VAL A 160 -5.90 5.67 8.40
N SER A 161 -6.05 6.89 7.86
CA SER A 161 -5.36 8.09 8.40
C SER A 161 -5.74 8.40 9.84
N LEU A 162 -6.94 8.00 10.30
CA LEU A 162 -7.36 8.21 11.69
C LEU A 162 -6.50 7.40 12.67
N ILE A 163 -6.06 6.21 12.29
CA ILE A 163 -5.16 5.39 13.11
C ILE A 163 -3.69 5.69 12.77
N ALA A 164 -3.39 5.93 11.50
CA ALA A 164 -2.03 6.15 11.03
C ALA A 164 -1.45 7.48 11.52
N ALA A 165 -2.23 8.58 11.54
CA ALA A 165 -1.73 9.90 11.93
C ALA A 165 -1.05 9.92 13.32
N PRO A 166 -1.67 9.46 14.42
CA PRO A 166 -1.01 9.48 15.74
C PRO A 166 0.22 8.56 15.78
N VAL A 167 0.16 7.39 15.14
CA VAL A 167 1.29 6.43 15.13
C VAL A 167 2.46 6.95 14.29
N GLU A 168 2.19 7.49 13.10
CA GLU A 168 3.19 8.12 12.23
C GLU A 168 3.79 9.36 12.90
N HIS A 169 2.99 10.17 13.60
CA HIS A 169 3.48 11.33 14.34
C HIS A 169 4.43 10.93 15.48
N ILE A 170 4.06 9.97 16.32
CA ILE A 170 4.94 9.45 17.39
C ILE A 170 6.24 8.89 16.77
N LYS A 171 6.11 8.10 15.69
CA LYS A 171 7.27 7.53 14.98
C LYS A 171 8.19 8.63 14.45
N ALA A 172 7.66 9.66 13.81
CA ALA A 172 8.44 10.78 13.26
C ALA A 172 9.20 11.54 14.36
N ARG A 173 8.55 11.82 15.50
CA ARG A 173 9.20 12.48 16.66
C ARG A 173 10.36 11.68 17.22
N LEU A 174 10.16 10.39 17.41
CA LEU A 174 11.20 9.49 17.89
C LEU A 174 12.37 9.40 16.91
N GLN A 175 12.10 9.47 15.60
CA GLN A 175 13.13 9.43 14.56
C GLN A 175 13.91 10.73 14.44
N VAL A 176 13.33 11.88 14.78
CA VAL A 176 14.06 13.17 14.76
C VAL A 176 14.90 13.38 16.01
N GLN A 177 14.57 12.73 17.11
CA GLN A 177 15.35 12.85 18.34
C GLN A 177 16.73 12.20 18.19
N TYR A 178 17.73 13.01 17.87
CA TYR A 178 19.11 12.56 17.76
C TYR A 178 19.97 12.88 18.97
N GLN A 179 20.03 11.94 19.92
CA GLN A 179 20.96 12.03 21.04
C GLN A 179 21.54 10.65 21.38
N ALA A 180 22.88 10.62 21.39
CA ALA A 180 23.68 9.44 21.69
C ALA A 180 23.48 8.98 23.15
N VAL A 181 23.32 9.91 24.08
CA VAL A 181 23.14 9.63 25.51
C VAL A 181 21.64 9.47 25.83
N LYS A 182 21.26 8.32 26.41
CA LYS A 182 19.86 8.02 26.76
C LYS A 182 19.24 9.02 27.74
N SER A 183 20.00 9.59 28.66
CA SER A 183 19.50 10.54 29.66
C SER A 183 19.14 11.92 29.09
N GLN A 184 19.70 12.29 27.93
CA GLN A 184 19.40 13.57 27.30
C GLN A 184 18.10 13.51 26.47
N ARG A 185 17.68 12.30 26.09
CA ARG A 185 16.55 12.04 25.18
C ARG A 185 15.25 12.59 25.74
N GLN A 186 14.54 13.42 24.96
CA GLN A 186 13.23 13.95 25.33
C GLN A 186 12.18 12.83 25.52
N TYR A 187 12.31 11.73 24.78
CA TYR A 187 11.42 10.59 24.78
C TYR A 187 12.20 9.28 25.02
N ALA A 188 11.79 8.52 26.03
CA ALA A 188 12.34 7.20 26.35
C ALA A 188 11.83 6.10 25.39
N GLY A 189 10.66 6.31 24.77
CA GLY A 189 10.06 5.39 23.81
C GLY A 189 8.71 5.87 23.27
N PRO A 190 8.01 5.04 22.46
CA PRO A 190 6.73 5.39 21.83
C PRO A 190 5.62 5.73 22.83
N ILE A 191 5.52 4.97 23.91
CA ILE A 191 4.49 5.18 24.93
C ILE A 191 4.79 6.45 25.74
N ASP A 192 6.05 6.69 26.09
CA ASP A 192 6.47 7.92 26.78
C ASP A 192 6.23 9.17 25.90
N CYS A 193 6.55 9.08 24.61
CA CYS A 193 6.25 10.12 23.63
C CYS A 193 4.75 10.40 23.53
N ALA A 194 3.92 9.37 23.40
CA ALA A 194 2.47 9.51 23.38
C ALA A 194 1.93 10.16 24.66
N LYS A 195 2.38 9.71 25.84
CA LYS A 195 1.97 10.25 27.14
C LYS A 195 2.36 11.72 27.30
N LYS A 196 3.60 12.09 26.94
CA LYS A 196 4.09 13.49 27.02
C LYS A 196 3.34 14.41 26.06
N ILE A 197 3.09 13.98 24.83
CA ILE A 197 2.30 14.75 23.85
C ILE A 197 0.87 14.92 24.35
N TYR A 198 0.25 13.85 24.83
CA TYR A 198 -1.11 13.89 25.36
C TYR A 198 -1.22 14.78 26.60
N GLY A 199 -0.27 14.68 27.53
CA GLY A 199 -0.24 15.52 28.73
C GLY A 199 -0.05 17.01 28.45
N GLY A 200 0.76 17.37 27.45
CA GLY A 200 1.03 18.77 27.10
C GLY A 200 0.02 19.40 26.13
N HIS A 201 -0.49 18.65 25.17
CA HIS A 201 -1.26 19.18 24.03
C HIS A 201 -2.57 18.42 23.76
N GLY A 202 -2.91 17.44 24.60
CA GLY A 202 -4.12 16.63 24.48
C GLY A 202 -4.21 15.83 23.18
N VAL A 203 -5.43 15.46 22.82
CA VAL A 203 -5.75 14.70 21.61
C VAL A 203 -5.35 15.45 20.34
N ARG A 204 -5.51 16.79 20.34
CA ARG A 204 -5.13 17.63 19.20
C ARG A 204 -3.63 17.61 18.92
N GLY A 205 -2.81 17.51 19.96
CA GLY A 205 -1.37 17.29 19.84
C GLY A 205 -1.04 15.93 19.24
N LEU A 206 -1.74 14.87 19.68
CA LEU A 206 -1.51 13.52 19.18
C LEU A 206 -1.81 13.40 17.68
N TYR A 207 -2.90 14.02 17.22
CA TYR A 207 -3.33 14.09 15.82
C TYR A 207 -2.68 15.23 15.02
N HIS A 208 -1.60 15.83 15.54
CA HIS A 208 -0.85 16.83 14.79
C HIS A 208 -0.29 16.22 13.51
N GLY A 209 -0.67 16.77 12.36
CA GLY A 209 -0.34 16.22 11.04
C GLY A 209 -1.41 15.31 10.42
N LEU A 210 -2.59 15.14 11.03
CA LEU A 210 -3.70 14.36 10.43
C LEU A 210 -4.07 14.88 9.04
N LEU A 211 -4.29 16.18 8.87
CA LEU A 211 -4.61 16.76 7.56
C LEU A 211 -3.50 16.52 6.53
N ALA A 212 -2.23 16.64 6.95
CA ALA A 212 -1.10 16.35 6.07
C ALA A 212 -1.04 14.87 5.68
N THR A 213 -1.40 13.98 6.60
CA THR A 213 -1.53 12.53 6.36
C THR A 213 -2.64 12.25 5.36
N MET A 214 -3.81 12.89 5.51
CA MET A 214 -4.93 12.73 4.57
C MET A 214 -4.56 13.22 3.17
N ILE A 215 -3.88 14.38 3.04
CA ILE A 215 -3.39 14.89 1.74
C ILE A 215 -2.36 13.94 1.11
N PHE A 216 -1.49 13.32 1.91
CA PHE A 216 -0.59 12.29 1.40
C PHE A 216 -1.35 11.03 0.94
N ARG A 217 -2.38 10.61 1.69
CA ARG A 217 -3.18 9.42 1.38
C ARG A 217 -4.18 9.64 0.24
N THR A 218 -4.48 10.87 -0.20
CA THR A 218 -5.28 11.06 -1.43
C THR A 218 -4.60 10.46 -2.66
N CYS A 219 -3.27 10.41 -2.67
CA CYS A 219 -2.50 9.77 -3.73
C CYS A 219 -2.74 8.25 -3.83
N PHE A 220 -3.44 7.63 -2.87
CA PHE A 220 -3.93 6.25 -2.98
C PHE A 220 -4.88 6.07 -4.17
N PHE A 221 -5.47 7.17 -4.65
CA PHE A 221 -6.18 7.19 -5.92
C PHE A 221 -5.31 6.67 -7.07
N PHE A 222 -4.08 7.18 -7.20
CA PHE A 222 -3.16 6.76 -8.26
C PHE A 222 -2.71 5.32 -8.07
N TRP A 223 -2.45 4.91 -6.82
CA TRP A 223 -2.08 3.52 -6.53
C TRP A 223 -3.16 2.56 -7.02
N TRP A 224 -4.38 2.70 -6.53
CA TRP A 224 -5.43 1.71 -6.80
C TRP A 224 -6.00 1.81 -8.21
N SER A 225 -6.01 2.99 -8.83
CA SER A 225 -6.39 3.14 -10.24
C SER A 225 -5.40 2.45 -11.17
N THR A 226 -4.10 2.66 -10.95
CA THR A 226 -3.07 2.05 -11.80
C THR A 226 -2.87 0.57 -11.52
N TYR A 227 -3.11 0.12 -10.28
CA TYR A 227 -3.19 -1.30 -9.96
C TYR A 227 -4.23 -2.02 -10.81
N ASP A 228 -5.47 -1.50 -10.87
CA ASP A 228 -6.53 -2.09 -11.68
C ASP A 228 -6.20 -2.00 -13.18
N ALA A 229 -5.70 -0.85 -13.66
CA ALA A 229 -5.30 -0.68 -15.05
C ALA A 229 -4.22 -1.69 -15.48
N PHE A 230 -3.17 -1.86 -14.68
CA PHE A 230 -2.11 -2.83 -14.95
C PHE A 230 -2.61 -4.27 -14.86
N THR A 231 -3.45 -4.60 -13.87
CA THR A 231 -4.04 -5.94 -13.73
C THR A 231 -4.83 -6.30 -14.99
N ARG A 232 -5.73 -5.41 -15.45
CA ARG A 232 -6.51 -5.63 -16.69
C ARG A 232 -5.64 -5.74 -17.93
N GLN A 233 -4.60 -4.92 -18.02
CA GLN A 233 -3.71 -4.92 -19.17
C GLN A 233 -2.92 -6.23 -19.24
N PHE A 234 -2.41 -6.73 -18.11
CA PHE A 234 -1.72 -8.01 -18.05
C PHE A 234 -2.67 -9.18 -18.28
N GLU A 235 -3.87 -9.18 -17.70
CA GLU A 235 -4.90 -10.20 -17.97
C GLU A 235 -5.24 -10.32 -19.46
N LYS A 236 -5.26 -9.19 -20.19
CA LYS A 236 -5.60 -9.16 -21.63
C LYS A 236 -4.44 -9.51 -22.55
N ARG A 237 -3.22 -9.08 -22.22
CA ARG A 237 -2.06 -9.14 -23.13
C ARG A 237 -1.06 -10.23 -22.78
N THR A 238 -1.20 -10.88 -21.63
CA THR A 238 -0.24 -11.88 -21.17
C THR A 238 -0.98 -13.11 -20.66
N SER A 239 -0.38 -14.29 -20.83
CA SER A 239 -0.85 -15.56 -20.25
C SER A 239 -0.25 -15.83 -18.87
N MET A 240 0.09 -14.77 -18.12
CA MET A 240 0.67 -14.90 -16.78
C MET A 240 -0.36 -15.42 -15.77
N SER A 241 0.12 -16.12 -14.74
CA SER A 241 -0.72 -16.54 -13.63
C SER A 241 -1.22 -15.32 -12.83
N THR A 242 -2.41 -15.43 -12.21
CA THR A 242 -2.99 -14.36 -11.36
C THR A 242 -2.00 -13.80 -10.34
N PRO A 243 -1.18 -14.63 -9.67
CA PRO A 243 -0.20 -14.09 -8.73
C PRO A 243 0.94 -13.32 -9.41
N ALA A 244 1.45 -13.77 -10.56
CA ALA A 244 2.43 -13.00 -11.33
C ALA A 244 1.86 -11.66 -11.83
N ILE A 245 0.58 -11.62 -12.19
CA ILE A 245 -0.10 -10.36 -12.53
C ILE A 245 -0.15 -9.44 -11.31
N ASN A 246 -0.59 -9.95 -10.15
CA ASN A 246 -0.64 -9.17 -8.91
C ASN A 246 0.76 -8.67 -8.49
N PHE A 247 1.82 -9.43 -8.78
CA PHE A 247 3.22 -9.05 -8.53
C PHE A 247 3.58 -7.78 -9.29
N TRP A 248 3.45 -7.84 -10.62
CA TRP A 248 3.85 -6.75 -11.49
C TRP A 248 2.91 -5.56 -11.36
N ALA A 249 1.60 -5.78 -11.32
CA ALA A 249 0.62 -4.73 -11.10
C ALA A 249 0.81 -4.06 -9.73
N GLY A 250 1.04 -4.83 -8.67
CA GLY A 250 1.32 -4.33 -7.32
C GLY A 250 2.61 -3.54 -7.23
N GLY A 251 3.71 -4.08 -7.77
CA GLY A 251 5.01 -3.43 -7.77
C GLY A 251 5.02 -2.13 -8.59
N LEU A 252 4.51 -2.14 -9.82
CA LEU A 252 4.50 -0.97 -10.70
C LEU A 252 3.55 0.11 -10.21
N SER A 253 2.35 -0.25 -9.72
CA SER A 253 1.41 0.73 -9.16
C SER A 253 1.93 1.39 -7.88
N ALA A 254 2.70 0.66 -7.06
CA ALA A 254 3.37 1.24 -5.90
C ALA A 254 4.44 2.28 -6.29
N GLN A 255 5.15 2.08 -7.40
CA GLN A 255 6.09 3.08 -7.91
C GLN A 255 5.37 4.36 -8.36
N ILE A 256 4.23 4.21 -9.04
CA ILE A 256 3.40 5.36 -9.43
C ILE A 256 2.91 6.11 -8.19
N PHE A 257 2.44 5.39 -7.17
CA PHE A 257 2.05 5.99 -5.90
C PHE A 257 3.15 6.89 -5.35
N TRP A 258 4.38 6.37 -5.21
CA TRP A 258 5.49 7.14 -4.65
C TRP A 258 5.89 8.34 -5.52
N ILE A 259 5.80 8.25 -6.85
CA ILE A 259 6.05 9.41 -7.73
C ILE A 259 5.07 10.55 -7.41
N PHE A 260 3.78 10.26 -7.22
CA PHE A 260 2.78 11.30 -6.93
C PHE A 260 2.74 11.72 -5.45
N SER A 261 3.01 10.79 -4.53
CA SER A 261 2.82 11.02 -3.09
C SER A 261 4.05 11.62 -2.41
N TYR A 262 5.24 11.47 -2.99
CA TYR A 262 6.49 11.83 -2.30
C TYR A 262 6.60 13.30 -1.90
N PRO A 263 6.24 14.29 -2.76
CA PRO A 263 6.25 15.68 -2.36
C PRO A 263 5.35 15.95 -1.14
N SER A 264 4.18 15.32 -1.10
CA SER A 264 3.26 15.42 0.04
C SER A 264 3.80 14.72 1.30
N ASP A 265 4.51 13.60 1.15
CA ASP A 265 5.18 12.92 2.27
C ASP A 265 6.24 13.83 2.90
N VAL A 266 7.05 14.55 2.11
CA VAL A 266 8.05 15.49 2.65
C VAL A 266 7.40 16.61 3.46
N VAL A 267 6.31 17.22 2.96
CA VAL A 267 5.56 18.25 3.70
C VAL A 267 4.95 17.67 4.98
N LYS A 268 4.36 16.47 4.89
CA LYS A 268 3.79 15.75 6.05
C LYS A 268 4.83 15.51 7.13
N GLN A 269 5.99 14.97 6.77
CA GLN A 269 7.07 14.71 7.73
C GLN A 269 7.50 16.02 8.43
N ARG A 270 7.65 17.10 7.66
CA ARG A 270 8.06 18.39 8.22
C ARG A 270 7.08 18.94 9.26
N ILE A 271 5.78 18.80 9.01
CA ILE A 271 4.72 19.18 9.96
C ILE A 271 4.74 18.26 11.18
N MET A 272 4.85 16.94 11.00
CA MET A 272 4.90 15.99 12.12
C MET A 272 6.10 16.23 13.04
N THR A 273 7.18 16.82 12.54
CA THR A 273 8.40 17.09 13.31
C THR A 273 8.48 18.52 13.88
N ASP A 274 7.55 19.41 13.50
CA ASP A 274 7.51 20.81 13.94
C ASP A 274 7.22 20.94 15.45
N PRO A 275 7.90 21.76 16.26
CA PRO A 275 7.60 21.85 17.70
C PRO A 275 6.11 22.12 17.98
N LEU A 276 5.57 21.47 19.01
CA LEU A 276 4.22 21.73 19.50
C LEU A 276 4.28 22.89 20.53
N GLY A 277 3.48 23.94 20.34
CA GLY A 277 3.40 25.09 21.27
C GLY A 277 4.02 26.38 20.72
N GLU A 278 4.68 27.17 21.59
CA GLU A 278 5.20 28.51 21.29
C GLU A 278 6.30 28.54 20.20
N GLY A 279 6.89 27.39 19.89
CA GLY A 279 7.90 27.23 18.82
C GLY A 279 7.35 26.72 17.48
N ARG A 280 6.02 26.69 17.29
CA ARG A 280 5.38 26.12 16.10
C ARG A 280 5.63 26.96 14.86
N LYS A 281 6.32 26.40 13.85
CA LYS A 281 6.68 27.10 12.61
C LYS A 281 5.63 26.92 11.52
N PHE A 282 4.86 25.83 11.55
CA PHE A 282 3.96 25.45 10.46
C PHE A 282 2.52 25.24 10.96
N PRO A 283 1.71 26.32 11.02
CA PRO A 283 0.31 26.19 11.41
C PRO A 283 -0.54 25.51 10.33
N ARG A 284 -0.23 25.72 9.04
CA ARG A 284 -0.96 25.14 7.90
C ARG A 284 -0.04 24.34 6.99
N TRP A 285 -0.63 23.42 6.22
CA TRP A 285 0.10 22.62 5.23
C TRP A 285 0.82 23.49 4.19
N ARG A 286 0.16 24.56 3.74
CA ARG A 286 0.72 25.52 2.77
C ARG A 286 1.97 26.22 3.29
N ASP A 287 2.06 26.47 4.60
CA ASP A 287 3.19 27.19 5.20
C ASP A 287 4.43 26.29 5.21
N ALA A 288 4.25 25.02 5.55
CA ALA A 288 5.32 24.01 5.47
C ALA A 288 5.80 23.79 4.02
N ALA A 289 4.87 23.71 3.06
CA ALA A 289 5.22 23.59 1.64
C ALA A 289 6.00 24.84 1.17
N ALA A 290 5.49 26.04 1.44
CA ALA A 290 6.19 27.28 1.08
C ALA A 290 7.58 27.38 1.71
N ALA A 291 7.74 26.95 2.97
CA ALA A 291 9.04 26.93 3.63
C ALA A 291 10.03 25.97 2.96
N ILE A 292 9.59 24.76 2.57
CA ILE A 292 10.44 23.81 1.83
C ILE A 292 10.93 24.43 0.52
N TYR A 293 10.02 25.09 -0.20
CA TYR A 293 10.37 25.74 -1.46
C TYR A 293 11.35 26.91 -1.25
N ARG A 294 11.15 27.72 -0.21
CA ARG A 294 12.06 28.84 0.10
C ARG A 294 13.47 28.39 0.51
N GLU A 295 13.59 27.27 1.20
CA GLU A 295 14.87 26.79 1.73
C GLU A 295 15.68 25.95 0.73
N SER A 296 15.02 25.16 -0.11
CA SER A 296 15.70 24.17 -0.97
C SER A 296 15.12 24.10 -2.39
N GLY A 297 14.23 25.02 -2.74
CA GLY A 297 13.55 25.04 -4.03
C GLY A 297 12.77 23.75 -4.31
N PHE A 298 12.61 23.43 -5.59
CA PHE A 298 11.93 22.21 -6.03
C PHE A 298 12.65 20.92 -5.58
N ARG A 299 13.98 20.95 -5.46
CA ARG A 299 14.78 19.79 -5.04
C ARG A 299 14.48 19.38 -3.59
N GLY A 300 14.02 20.31 -2.75
CA GLY A 300 13.61 20.04 -1.37
C GLY A 300 12.51 18.97 -1.26
N TYR A 301 11.54 18.99 -2.18
CA TYR A 301 10.41 18.03 -2.19
C TYR A 301 10.81 16.60 -2.57
N TRP A 302 12.01 16.40 -3.12
CA TRP A 302 12.50 15.10 -3.59
C TRP A 302 13.68 14.57 -2.78
N ARG A 303 14.04 15.26 -1.69
CA ARG A 303 15.14 14.85 -0.81
C ARG A 303 14.80 13.51 -0.15
N GLY A 304 15.57 12.46 -0.45
CA GLY A 304 15.36 11.09 0.06
C GLY A 304 14.46 10.18 -0.79
N PHE A 305 14.08 10.61 -2.00
CA PHE A 305 13.18 9.88 -2.89
C PHE A 305 13.72 8.50 -3.28
N VAL A 306 15.00 8.44 -3.68
CA VAL A 306 15.62 7.22 -4.22
C VAL A 306 15.51 6.01 -3.26
N PRO A 307 15.93 6.09 -1.98
CA PRO A 307 15.72 4.98 -1.04
C PRO A 307 14.26 4.56 -0.88
N CYS A 308 13.31 5.51 -0.87
CA CYS A 308 11.89 5.19 -0.70
C CYS A 308 11.32 4.49 -1.95
N PHE A 309 11.68 4.98 -3.13
CA PHE A 309 11.30 4.43 -4.43
C PHE A 309 11.90 3.04 -4.66
N LEU A 310 13.18 2.84 -4.34
CA LEU A 310 13.84 1.54 -4.47
C LEU A 310 13.32 0.51 -3.48
N ARG A 311 12.92 0.91 -2.27
CA ARG A 311 12.35 0.00 -1.26
C ARG A 311 10.97 -0.55 -1.66
N ALA A 312 10.17 0.25 -2.35
CA ALA A 312 8.76 -0.08 -2.59
C ALA A 312 8.57 -1.34 -3.45
N PHE A 313 9.35 -1.51 -4.51
CA PHE A 313 9.21 -2.68 -5.39
C PHE A 313 9.66 -3.99 -4.72
N PRO A 314 10.88 -4.14 -4.14
CA PRO A 314 11.33 -5.37 -3.50
C PRO A 314 10.47 -5.79 -2.31
N ALA A 315 10.01 -4.83 -1.49
CA ALA A 315 9.17 -5.12 -0.35
C ALA A 315 7.81 -5.73 -0.78
N ASN A 316 7.18 -5.16 -1.81
CA ASN A 316 5.92 -5.68 -2.35
C ASN A 316 6.11 -7.00 -3.10
N ALA A 317 7.19 -7.12 -3.87
CA ALA A 317 7.57 -8.32 -4.62
C ALA A 317 7.71 -9.54 -3.71
N MET A 318 8.56 -9.43 -2.69
CA MET A 318 8.84 -10.55 -1.79
C MET A 318 7.64 -10.96 -0.94
N ALA A 319 6.81 -9.99 -0.55
CA ALA A 319 5.57 -10.26 0.17
C ALA A 319 4.65 -11.21 -0.59
N LEU A 320 4.56 -11.02 -1.91
CA LEU A 320 3.69 -11.83 -2.74
C LEU A 320 4.30 -13.20 -3.02
N VAL A 321 5.62 -13.27 -3.26
CA VAL A 321 6.33 -14.55 -3.41
C VAL A 321 6.10 -15.44 -2.20
N VAL A 322 6.19 -14.89 -0.98
CA VAL A 322 5.94 -15.66 0.24
C VAL A 322 4.47 -15.98 0.43
N PHE A 323 3.55 -15.05 0.11
CA PHE A 323 2.12 -15.34 0.12
C PHE A 323 1.78 -16.54 -0.76
N GLU A 324 2.29 -16.57 -1.99
CA GLU A 324 2.10 -17.66 -2.92
C GLU A 324 2.75 -18.96 -2.45
N GLY A 325 4.00 -18.88 -1.98
CA GLY A 325 4.72 -20.05 -1.47
C GLY A 325 3.94 -20.73 -0.35
N VAL A 326 3.43 -19.94 0.61
CA VAL A 326 2.61 -20.44 1.71
C VAL A 326 1.27 -20.98 1.22
N MET A 327 0.60 -20.31 0.28
CA MET A 327 -0.65 -20.83 -0.29
C MET A 327 -0.44 -22.16 -1.03
N ARG A 328 0.68 -22.33 -1.74
CA ARG A 328 1.01 -23.57 -2.46
C ARG A 328 1.31 -24.71 -1.50
N THR A 329 2.10 -24.49 -0.44
CA THR A 329 2.41 -25.53 0.55
C THR A 329 1.17 -25.93 1.36
N LEU A 330 0.32 -24.97 1.74
CA LEU A 330 -0.93 -25.26 2.47
C LEU A 330 -2.01 -25.93 1.61
N ASN A 331 -1.90 -25.88 0.29
CA ASN A 331 -2.85 -26.52 -0.65
C ASN A 331 -2.39 -27.89 -1.15
N GLN A 332 -1.16 -28.33 -0.83
CA GLN A 332 -0.75 -29.70 -1.09
C GLN A 332 -1.45 -30.63 -0.09
N PRO A 333 -2.09 -31.73 -0.54
CA PRO A 333 -2.53 -32.77 0.38
C PRO A 333 -1.29 -33.37 1.07
N ALA A 334 -1.39 -33.58 2.38
CA ALA A 334 -0.34 -34.13 3.22
C ALA A 334 0.05 -35.56 2.80
#